data_AF-A0A7Y0A2X4-F1
#
_entry.id   AF-A0A7Y0A2X4-F1
#
_cell.length_a   1.000
_cell.length_b   1.000
_cell.length_c   1.000
_cell.angle_alpha   90.00
_cell.angle_beta   90.00
_cell.angle_gamma   90.00
#
_symmetry.space_group_name_H-M   'P 1'
#
loop_
_entity.id
_entity.type
_entity.pdbx_description
1 polymer ?
#
loop_
_entity_poly.entity_id
_entity_poly.type
_entity_poly.pdbx_seq_one_letter_code
_entity_poly.pdbx_strand_id
1 'polypeptide(L)' 'MPSTEQKMSKMQLTGMVVGGMVGAGIFSLPRTFANATGPLGAVIAWLIAGTGMYMLARVFQSLAERKPELDAGVFAY' A
#
# COMPACT_ATOMS: atom_id res chain seq x y z
N MET A 1 10.80 -18.83 -31.38
CA MET A 1 11.56 -18.86 -30.11
C MET A 1 10.54 -18.92 -28.99
N PRO A 2 10.49 -19.96 -28.16
CA PRO A 2 9.56 -19.98 -27.03
C PRO A 2 10.03 -18.93 -26.02
N SER A 3 9.22 -17.90 -25.80
CA SER A 3 9.41 -16.94 -24.72
C SER A 3 9.24 -17.69 -23.41
N THR A 4 10.34 -17.98 -22.70
CA THR A 4 10.28 -18.51 -21.34
C THR A 4 9.55 -17.47 -20.49
N GLU A 5 8.29 -17.73 -20.11
CA GLU A 5 7.60 -16.92 -19.11
C GLU A 5 8.42 -17.01 -17.81
N GLN A 6 9.20 -15.96 -17.52
CA GLN A 6 9.79 -15.78 -16.19
C GLN A 6 8.65 -15.47 -15.22
N LYS A 7 8.04 -16.52 -14.69
CA LYS A 7 7.05 -16.42 -13.61
C LYS A 7 7.76 -15.90 -12.38
N MET A 8 7.44 -14.66 -12.01
CA MET A 8 7.95 -14.04 -10.81
C MET A 8 7.48 -14.84 -9.60
N SER A 9 8.41 -15.18 -8.71
CA SER A 9 8.08 -15.75 -7.41
C SER A 9 7.16 -14.81 -6.65
N LYS A 10 6.23 -15.36 -5.85
CA LYS A 10 5.35 -14.59 -4.96
C LYS A 10 6.14 -13.55 -4.15
N MET A 11 7.33 -13.92 -3.69
CA MET A 11 8.22 -13.01 -2.95
C MET A 11 8.70 -11.81 -3.78
N GLN A 12 8.98 -12.01 -5.06
CA GLN A 12 9.39 -10.93 -5.96
C GLN A 12 8.24 -9.96 -6.23
N LEU A 13 7.02 -10.49 -6.42
CA LEU A 13 5.82 -9.66 -6.58
C LEU A 13 5.53 -8.86 -5.31
N THR A 14 5.54 -9.50 -4.14
CA THR A 14 5.35 -8.82 -2.86
C THR A 14 6.42 -7.76 -2.62
N GLY A 15 7.70 -8.08 -2.86
CA GLY A 15 8.80 -7.12 -2.72
C GLY A 15 8.66 -5.92 -3.65
N MET A 16 8.20 -6.12 -4.89
CA MET A 16 7.99 -5.04 -5.84
C MET A 16 6.86 -4.10 -5.41
N VAL A 17 5.74 -4.66 -4.93
CA VAL A 17 4.60 -3.89 -4.42
C VAL A 17 5.00 -3.11 -3.16
N VAL A 18 5.62 -3.78 -2.18
CA VAL A 18 6.07 -3.13 -0.93
C VAL A 18 7.10 -2.06 -1.24
N GLY A 19 8.06 -2.33 -2.12
CA GLY A 19 9.07 -1.35 -2.54
C GLY A 19 8.45 -0.12 -3.22
N GLY A 20 7.45 -0.30 -4.08
CA GLY A 20 6.72 0.80 -4.71
C GLY A 20 5.92 1.63 -3.70
N MET A 21 5.22 0.97 -2.77
CA MET A 21 4.45 1.63 -1.71
C MET A 21 5.36 2.42 -0.75
N VAL A 22 6.48 1.82 -0.32
CA VAL A 22 7.46 2.49 0.54
C VAL A 22 8.14 3.66 -0.19
N GLY A 23 8.50 3.46 -1.46
CA GLY A 23 9.08 4.48 -2.32
C GLY A 23 8.18 5.71 -2.47
N ALA A 24 6.91 5.48 -2.83
CA ALA A 24 5.92 6.54 -3.02
C ALA A 24 5.44 7.16 -1.69
N GLY A 25 5.36 6.38 -0.61
CA GLY A 25 4.88 6.86 0.68
C GLY A 25 5.96 7.61 1.47
N ILE A 26 7.05 6.91 1.81
CA ILE A 26 8.04 7.38 2.80
C ILE A 26 8.94 8.47 2.24
N PHE A 27 9.24 8.47 0.94
CA PHE A 27 10.13 9.49 0.36
C PHE A 27 9.38 10.70 -0.23
N SER A 28 8.14 10.53 -0.68
CA SER A 28 7.37 11.62 -1.30
C SER A 28 6.60 12.45 -0.29
N LEU A 29 5.95 11.82 0.69
CA LEU A 29 5.04 12.52 1.61
C LEU A 29 5.79 13.40 2.62
N PRO A 30 6.84 12.94 3.32
CA PRO A 30 7.55 13.78 4.26
C PRO A 30 8.22 14.97 3.60
N ARG A 31 8.68 14.83 2.34
CA ARG A 31 9.25 15.95 1.58
C ARG A 31 8.21 17.05 1.31
N THR A 32 7.02 16.66 0.83
CA THR A 32 5.94 17.61 0.55
C THR A 32 5.42 18.26 1.82
N PHE A 33 5.21 17.48 2.88
CA PHE A 33 4.72 18.01 4.16
C PHE A 33 5.77 18.81 4.93
N ALA A 34 7.05 18.44 4.89
CA ALA A 34 8.12 19.22 5.51
C ALA A 34 8.28 20.59 4.87
N ASN A 35 8.14 20.69 3.53
CA ASN A 35 8.13 21.97 2.84
C ASN A 35 6.93 22.85 3.22
N ALA A 36 5.76 22.25 3.51
CA ALA A 36 4.54 22.99 3.82
C ALA A 36 4.34 23.31 5.32
N THR A 37 4.79 22.43 6.22
CA THR A 37 4.45 22.45 7.66
C THR A 37 5.66 22.27 8.60
N GLY A 38 6.85 21.99 8.05
CA GLY A 38 8.04 21.63 8.82
C GLY A 38 8.07 20.16 9.27
N PRO A 39 9.19 19.71 9.89
CA PRO A 39 9.42 18.29 10.20
C PRO A 39 8.40 17.68 11.16
N LEU A 40 7.94 18.45 12.15
CA LEU A 40 6.94 18.00 13.13
C LEU A 40 5.57 17.80 12.48
N GLY A 41 5.16 18.71 11.58
CA GLY A 41 3.91 18.58 10.84
C GLY A 41 3.91 17.37 9.90
N ALA A 42 5.05 17.07 9.28
CA ALA A 42 5.21 15.88 8.45
C ALA A 42 5.02 14.57 9.24
N VAL A 43 5.54 14.48 10.47
CA VAL A 43 5.37 13.28 11.33
C VAL A 43 3.90 13.10 11.73
N ILE A 44 3.21 14.18 12.13
CA ILE A 44 1.80 14.11 12.52
C ILE A 44 0.92 13.72 11.32
N ALA A 45 1.15 14.34 10.16
CA ALA A 45 0.44 14.00 8.92
C ALA A 45 0.66 12.54 8.51
N TRP A 46 1.88 12.04 8.67
CA TRP A 46 2.22 10.65 8.38
C TRP A 46 1.53 9.65 9.32
N LEU A 47 1.46 9.97 10.62
CA LEU A 47 0.72 9.15 11.59
C LEU A 47 -0.77 9.10 11.26
N ILE A 48 -1.40 10.25 10.96
CA ILE A 48 -2.82 10.30 10.59
C ILE A 48 -3.08 9.49 9.32
N ALA A 49 -2.26 9.67 8.28
CA ALA A 49 -2.38 8.94 7.02
C ALA A 49 -2.20 7.42 7.24
N GLY A 50 -1.20 7.02 8.03
CA GLY A 50 -0.94 5.62 8.37
C GLY A 50 -2.10 5.00 9.16
N THR A 51 -2.66 5.71 10.14
CA THR A 51 -3.83 5.25 10.90
C THR A 51 -5.07 5.10 10.01
N GLY A 52 -5.33 6.07 9.12
CA GLY A 52 -6.43 5.98 8.16
C GLY A 52 -6.30 4.78 7.23
N MET A 53 -5.09 4.56 6.69
CA MET A 53 -4.81 3.40 5.83
C MET A 53 -4.96 2.07 6.58
N TYR A 54 -4.56 1.99 7.85
CA TYR A 54 -4.76 0.80 8.68
C TYR A 54 -6.25 0.50 8.92
N MET A 55 -7.08 1.52 9.19
CA MET A 55 -8.52 1.34 9.29
C MET A 55 -9.12 0.79 7.99
N LEU A 56 -8.73 1.33 6.83
CA LEU A 56 -9.19 0.82 5.54
C LEU A 56 -8.76 -0.63 5.31
N ALA A 57 -7.51 -0.97 5.64
CA ALA A 57 -7.02 -2.34 5.54
C ALA A 57 -7.84 -3.30 6.42
N ARG A 58 -8.24 -2.90 7.63
CA ARG A 58 -9.12 -3.68 8.51
C ARG A 58 -10.53 -3.86 7.96
N VAL A 59 -11.07 -2.84 7.29
CA VAL A 59 -12.37 -2.94 6.60
C VAL A 59 -12.29 -3.96 5.47
N PHE A 60 -11.28 -3.85 4.60
CA PHE A 60 -11.09 -4.80 3.50
C PHE A 60 -10.79 -6.22 3.99
N GLN A 61 -9.99 -6.37 5.05
CA GLN A 61 -9.74 -7.66 5.69
C GLN A 61 -11.05 -8.27 6.23
N SER A 62 -11.85 -7.49 6.97
CA SER A 62 -13.15 -7.95 7.47
C SER A 62 -14.12 -8.32 6.35
N LEU A 63 -14.00 -7.68 5.19
CA LEU A 63 -14.86 -7.93 4.04
C LEU A 63 -14.43 -9.19 3.27
N ALA A 64 -13.12 -9.40 3.14
CA ALA A 64 -12.51 -10.60 2.58
C ALA A 64 -12.81 -11.85 3.42
N GLU A 65 -12.81 -11.74 4.75
CA GLU A 65 -13.17 -12.83 5.65
C GLU A 65 -14.66 -13.22 5.56
N ARG A 66 -15.55 -12.25 5.29
CA ARG A 66 -17.00 -12.49 5.22
C ARG A 66 -17.49 -12.99 3.86
N LYS A 67 -16.81 -12.66 2.76
CA LYS A 67 -17.10 -13.21 1.43
C LYS A 67 -15.81 -13.70 0.75
N PRO A 68 -15.34 -14.90 1.13
CA PRO A 68 -14.10 -15.47 0.60
C PRO A 68 -14.16 -15.85 -0.90
N GLU A 69 -15.34 -15.85 -1.52
CA GLU A 69 -15.54 -16.22 -2.94
C GLU A 69 -15.38 -15.05 -3.92
N LEU A 70 -15.20 -13.82 -3.44
CA LEU A 70 -15.01 -12.63 -4.28
C LEU A 70 -13.54 -12.45 -4.64
N ASP A 71 -13.10 -13.15 -5.69
CA ASP A 71 -11.70 -13.23 -6.16
C ASP A 71 -11.29 -12.04 -7.05
N ALA A 72 -11.91 -10.86 -6.86
CA ALA A 72 -11.65 -9.64 -7.66
C ALA A 72 -11.25 -8.40 -6.82
N GLY A 73 -10.99 -8.57 -5.51
CA GLY A 73 -10.49 -7.50 -4.65
C GLY A 73 -11.45 -6.31 -4.52
N VAL A 74 -10.95 -5.07 -4.64
CA VAL A 74 -11.76 -3.84 -4.52
C VAL A 74 -12.84 -3.74 -5.61
N PHE A 75 -12.63 -4.30 -6.80
CA PHE A 75 -13.59 -4.24 -7.90
C PHE A 75 -14.73 -5.27 -7.79
N ALA A 76 -14.65 -6.17 -6.80
CA ALA A 76 -15.67 -7.15 -6.49
C ALA A 76 -16.79 -6.61 -5.58
N TYR A 77 -16.60 -5.40 -5.01
CA TYR A 77 -17.48 -4.73 -4.05
C TYR A 77 -17.76 -3.29 -4.46
#